data_AF-E2A6N5-F1
#
_entry.id   AF-E2A6N5-F1
#
_cell.length_a   1.000
_cell.length_b   1.000
_cell.length_c   1.000
_cell.angle_alpha   90.00
_cell.angle_beta   90.00
_cell.angle_gamma   90.00
#
_symmetry.space_group_name_H-M   'P 1'
#
loop_
_entity.id
_entity.type
_entity.pdbx_description
1 polymer ?
#
loop_
_entity_poly.entity_id
_entity_poly.type
_entity_poly.pdbx_seq_one_letter_code
_entity_poly.pdbx_strand_id
1 'polypeptide(L)'
;MGIFFAKKKQPSRVTEQDKAILQVKQARDKIKQYQRKIEQCLEKERSLAKELLKNGKKDRALLLLRKKKYQEQVLSRADGQLENLERMVHDLEFAQIEMKVVDGLRIGNTTLKQLHDLLSIDEIEKIMDETREGIEKQREIDEILSSTLAAEDNIDESEIETELDALLETEINEKAPEIPQNVILPDVPTDLPEKNKDRTKEKIQEPIAITA
;
A
#
# COMPACT_ATOMS: atom_id res chain seq x y z
N MET A 1 0.04 54.14 -36.13
CA MET A 1 1.12 53.22 -35.70
C MET A 1 1.28 53.38 -34.19
N GLY A 2 0.75 52.46 -33.38
CA GLY A 2 0.81 52.64 -31.93
C GLY A 2 0.09 51.55 -31.16
N ILE A 3 0.53 50.30 -31.32
CA ILE A 3 0.16 49.17 -30.45
C ILE A 3 1.45 48.37 -30.22
N PHE A 4 1.53 47.66 -29.10
CA PHE A 4 2.49 46.61 -28.76
C PHE A 4 3.65 46.99 -27.83
N PHE A 5 3.33 47.39 -26.60
CA PHE A 5 4.13 46.98 -25.43
C PHE A 5 3.21 46.62 -24.25
N ALA A 6 2.40 45.58 -24.41
CA ALA A 6 1.81 44.90 -23.26
C ALA A 6 2.89 44.01 -22.63
N LYS A 7 3.58 44.52 -21.59
CA LYS A 7 4.51 43.74 -20.76
C LYS A 7 3.79 42.46 -20.28
N LYS A 8 4.22 41.29 -20.75
CA LYS A 8 3.86 40.00 -20.14
C LYS A 8 4.21 40.07 -18.66
N LYS A 9 3.19 40.02 -17.79
CA LYS A 9 3.38 39.90 -16.34
C LYS A 9 4.14 38.60 -16.09
N GLN A 10 5.26 38.70 -15.39
CA GLN A 10 6.01 37.55 -14.89
C GLN A 10 5.05 36.67 -14.06
N PRO A 11 5.05 35.34 -14.22
CA PRO A 11 4.20 34.46 -13.43
C PRO A 11 4.53 34.67 -11.95
N SER A 12 3.53 35.08 -11.17
CA SER A 12 3.73 35.32 -9.74
C SER A 12 4.10 34.00 -9.06
N ARG A 13 5.11 34.02 -8.20
CA ARG A 13 5.52 32.89 -7.33
C ARG A 13 4.43 32.44 -6.34
N VAL A 14 3.27 33.09 -6.37
CA VAL A 14 2.10 32.84 -5.53
C VAL A 14 1.05 32.18 -6.39
N THR A 15 0.70 30.95 -6.02
CA THR A 15 -0.30 30.14 -6.70
C THR A 15 -1.70 30.68 -6.41
N GLU A 16 -2.70 30.37 -7.25
CA GLU A 16 -4.08 30.77 -6.96
C GLU A 16 -4.60 30.15 -5.65
N GLN A 17 -4.13 28.96 -5.33
CA GLN A 17 -4.39 28.25 -4.07
C GLN A 17 -3.89 29.04 -2.86
N ASP A 18 -2.68 29.61 -2.95
CA ASP A 18 -2.10 30.41 -1.87
C ASP A 18 -2.89 31.71 -1.65
N LYS A 19 -3.42 32.29 -2.73
CA LYS A 19 -4.31 33.47 -2.65
C LYS A 19 -5.63 33.10 -1.95
N ALA A 20 -6.20 31.93 -2.25
CA ALA A 20 -7.42 31.46 -1.60
C ALA A 20 -7.19 31.24 -0.09
N ILE A 21 -6.10 30.56 0.29
CA ILE A 21 -5.74 30.36 1.70
C ILE A 21 -5.53 31.70 2.40
N LEU A 22 -4.86 32.66 1.74
CA LEU A 22 -4.68 34.00 2.29
C LEU A 22 -6.01 34.71 2.53
N GLN A 23 -6.96 34.62 1.59
CA GLN A 23 -8.28 35.23 1.75
C GLN A 23 -9.05 34.65 2.94
N VAL A 24 -9.04 33.32 3.11
CA VAL A 24 -9.68 32.65 4.25
C VAL A 24 -9.00 33.07 5.56
N LYS A 25 -7.66 33.12 5.61
CA LYS A 25 -6.90 33.58 6.78
C LYS A 25 -7.19 35.06 7.11
N GLN A 26 -7.30 35.93 6.11
CA GLN A 26 -7.69 37.32 6.30
C GLN A 26 -9.12 37.46 6.85
N ALA A 27 -10.06 36.64 6.36
CA ALA A 27 -11.43 36.63 6.86
C ALA A 27 -11.47 36.20 8.34
N ARG A 28 -10.73 35.13 8.69
CA ARG A 28 -10.57 34.66 10.07
C ARG A 28 -10.03 35.77 10.99
N ASP A 29 -8.98 36.46 10.56
CA ASP A 29 -8.36 37.53 11.36
C ASP A 29 -9.30 38.73 11.54
N LYS A 30 -10.10 39.07 10.51
CA LYS A 30 -11.15 40.09 10.62
C LYS A 30 -12.24 39.69 11.62
N ILE A 31 -12.67 38.43 11.64
CA ILE A 31 -13.64 37.94 12.63
C ILE A 31 -13.05 38.03 14.05
N LYS A 32 -11.79 37.61 14.24
CA LYS A 32 -11.10 37.75 15.54
C LYS A 32 -11.02 39.20 16.00
N GLN A 33 -10.72 40.13 15.09
CA GLN A 33 -10.72 41.56 15.42
C GLN A 33 -12.12 42.08 15.77
N TYR A 34 -13.16 41.59 15.08
CA TYR A 34 -14.53 41.96 15.35
C TYR A 34 -15.03 41.44 16.72
N GLN A 35 -14.69 40.19 17.06
CA GLN A 35 -14.96 39.60 18.39
C GLN A 35 -14.38 40.47 19.51
N ARG A 36 -13.08 40.80 19.43
CA ARG A 36 -12.41 41.66 20.42
C ARG A 36 -13.08 43.02 20.60
N LYS A 37 -13.55 43.62 19.50
CA LYS A 37 -14.28 44.90 19.55
C LYS A 37 -15.63 44.75 20.26
N ILE A 38 -16.36 43.66 20.00
CA ILE A 38 -17.64 43.38 20.67
C ILE A 38 -17.42 43.12 22.15
N GLU A 39 -16.41 42.33 22.53
CA GLU A 39 -16.07 42.04 23.93
C GLU A 39 -15.80 43.32 24.72
N GLN A 40 -14.99 44.22 24.17
CA GLN A 40 -14.72 45.54 24.79
C GLN A 40 -15.98 46.39 24.92
N CYS A 41 -16.88 46.34 23.93
CA CYS A 41 -18.17 47.02 24.01
C CYS A 41 -19.07 46.41 25.09
N LEU A 42 -19.13 45.08 25.18
CA LEU A 42 -19.90 44.35 26.20
C LEU A 42 -19.44 44.68 27.62
N GLU A 43 -18.13 44.80 27.85
CA GLU A 43 -17.58 45.21 29.14
C GLU A 43 -18.01 46.63 29.54
N LYS A 44 -17.93 47.58 28.59
CA LYS A 44 -18.39 48.97 28.79
C LYS A 44 -19.90 49.04 29.03
N GLU A 45 -20.69 48.30 28.25
CA GLU A 45 -22.14 48.24 28.45
C GLU A 45 -22.50 47.60 29.81
N ARG A 46 -21.69 46.64 30.29
CA ARG A 46 -21.87 46.02 31.61
C ARG A 46 -21.58 47.01 32.75
N SER A 47 -20.53 47.84 32.66
CA SER A 47 -20.26 48.87 33.67
C SER A 47 -21.35 49.94 33.67
N LEU A 48 -21.74 50.44 32.49
CA LEU A 48 -22.82 51.43 32.33
C LEU A 48 -24.17 50.91 32.86
N ALA A 49 -24.51 49.65 32.59
CA ALA A 49 -25.73 49.04 33.12
C ALA A 49 -25.72 49.00 34.67
N LYS A 50 -24.57 48.68 35.29
CA LYS A 50 -24.43 48.71 36.76
C LYS A 50 -24.62 50.13 37.32
N GLU A 51 -24.05 51.14 36.67
CA GLU A 51 -24.20 52.54 37.09
C GLU A 51 -25.65 53.04 36.97
N LEU A 52 -26.34 52.70 35.88
CA LEU A 52 -27.74 53.08 35.67
C LEU A 52 -28.68 52.42 36.69
N LEU A 53 -28.38 51.19 37.12
CA LEU A 53 -29.11 50.52 38.21
C LEU A 53 -28.90 51.23 39.55
N LYS A 54 -27.66 51.65 39.87
CA LYS A 54 -27.37 52.44 41.08
C LYS A 54 -28.10 53.78 41.07
N ASN A 55 -28.23 54.41 39.90
CA ASN A 55 -28.93 55.67 39.72
C ASN A 55 -30.47 55.54 39.61
N GLY A 56 -31.04 54.34 39.85
CA GLY A 56 -32.48 54.10 39.83
C GLY A 56 -33.15 54.12 38.45
N LYS A 57 -32.39 54.25 37.35
CA LYS A 57 -32.90 54.38 35.97
C LYS A 57 -33.13 53.00 35.34
N LYS A 58 -34.14 52.27 35.84
CA LYS A 58 -34.42 50.88 35.46
C LYS A 58 -34.69 50.68 33.96
N ASP A 59 -35.47 51.55 33.31
CA ASP A 59 -35.83 51.38 31.90
C ASP A 59 -34.62 51.45 30.95
N ARG A 60 -33.69 52.37 31.23
CA ARG A 60 -32.44 52.50 30.46
C ARG A 60 -31.51 51.31 30.69
N ALA A 61 -31.44 50.82 31.92
CA ALA A 61 -30.66 49.61 32.23
C ALA A 61 -31.23 48.38 31.48
N LEU A 62 -32.56 48.25 31.41
CA LEU A 62 -33.22 47.15 30.71
C LEU A 62 -32.97 47.18 29.19
N LEU A 63 -32.93 48.37 28.59
CA LEU A 63 -32.57 48.54 27.18
C LEU A 63 -31.12 48.12 26.89
N LEU A 64 -30.18 48.50 27.75
CA LEU A 64 -28.77 48.06 27.63
C LEU A 64 -28.63 46.55 27.79
N LEU A 65 -29.36 45.93 28.73
CA LEU A 65 -29.34 44.47 28.90
C LEU A 65 -29.89 43.73 27.66
N ARG A 66 -30.91 44.27 26.99
CA ARG A 66 -31.40 43.72 25.72
C ARG A 66 -30.33 43.81 24.62
N LYS A 67 -29.66 44.96 24.52
CA LYS A 67 -28.55 45.17 23.56
C LYS A 67 -27.38 44.21 23.84
N LYS A 68 -27.01 44.04 25.10
CA LYS A 68 -26.00 43.08 25.56
C LYS A 68 -26.33 41.66 25.11
N LYS A 69 -27.56 41.20 25.34
CA LYS A 69 -27.99 39.84 24.94
C LYS A 69 -27.91 39.63 23.42
N TYR A 70 -28.26 40.66 22.63
CA TYR A 70 -28.11 40.60 21.18
C TYR A 70 -26.64 40.50 20.76
N GLN A 71 -25.76 41.30 21.35
CA GLN A 71 -24.31 41.24 21.09
C GLN A 71 -23.70 39.89 21.48
N GLU A 72 -24.12 39.30 22.60
CA GLU A 72 -23.72 37.94 23.00
C GLU A 72 -24.15 36.89 21.96
N GLN A 73 -25.35 37.01 21.40
CA GLN A 73 -25.80 36.13 20.33
C GLN A 73 -24.97 36.30 19.05
N VAL A 74 -24.62 37.54 18.70
CA VAL A 74 -23.74 37.83 17.56
C VAL A 74 -22.33 37.24 17.79
N LEU A 75 -21.81 37.33 19.01
CA LEU A 75 -20.52 36.78 19.39
C LEU A 75 -20.52 35.25 19.27
N SER A 76 -21.55 34.58 19.78
CA SER A 76 -21.71 33.12 19.63
C SER A 76 -21.78 32.69 18.15
N ARG A 77 -22.47 33.46 17.29
CA ARG A 77 -22.46 33.20 15.83
C ARG A 77 -21.08 33.41 15.21
N ALA A 78 -20.36 34.43 15.65
CA ALA A 78 -19.00 34.71 15.18
C ALA A 78 -18.03 33.60 15.60
N ASP A 79 -18.17 33.02 16.80
CA ASP A 79 -17.38 31.88 17.26
C ASP A 79 -17.60 30.65 16.36
N GLY A 80 -18.86 30.33 16.05
CA GLY A 80 -19.17 29.24 15.13
C GLY A 80 -18.63 29.49 13.70
N GLN A 81 -18.70 30.73 13.22
CA GLN A 81 -18.08 31.09 11.94
C GLN A 81 -16.56 30.98 11.97
N LEU A 82 -15.94 31.31 13.11
CA LEU A 82 -14.50 31.21 13.29
C LEU A 82 -14.04 29.75 13.25
N GLU A 83 -14.74 28.85 13.95
CA GLU A 83 -14.47 27.41 13.90
C GLU A 83 -14.57 26.88 12.46
N ASN A 84 -15.62 27.28 11.73
CA ASN A 84 -15.80 26.88 10.34
C ASN A 84 -14.66 27.38 9.43
N LEU A 85 -14.19 28.62 9.63
CA LEU A 85 -13.05 29.15 8.88
C LEU A 85 -11.75 28.45 9.24
N GLU A 86 -11.51 28.13 10.51
CA GLU A 86 -10.32 27.39 10.95
C GLU A 86 -10.31 25.97 10.39
N ARG A 87 -11.46 25.30 10.36
CA ARG A 87 -11.64 24.01 9.69
C ARG A 87 -11.33 24.10 8.19
N MET A 88 -11.90 25.10 7.51
CA MET A 88 -11.65 25.32 6.09
C MET A 88 -10.18 25.58 5.76
N VAL A 89 -9.44 26.30 6.62
CA VAL A 89 -7.99 26.47 6.45
C VAL A 89 -7.28 25.13 6.53
N HIS A 90 -7.62 24.31 7.53
CA HIS A 90 -7.06 22.98 7.69
C HIS A 90 -7.34 22.08 6.47
N ASP A 91 -8.58 22.06 6.01
CA ASP A 91 -9.01 21.27 4.85
C ASP A 91 -8.26 21.70 3.57
N LEU A 92 -8.06 23.00 3.38
CA LEU A 92 -7.30 23.53 2.24
C LEU A 92 -5.81 23.16 2.31
N GLU A 93 -5.20 23.24 3.50
CA GLU A 93 -3.80 22.84 3.71
C GLU A 93 -3.63 21.32 3.50
N PHE A 94 -4.60 20.53 3.93
CA PHE A 94 -4.62 19.09 3.66
C PHE A 94 -4.79 18.78 2.16
N ALA A 95 -5.73 19.43 1.48
CA ALA A 95 -5.91 19.29 0.04
C ALA A 95 -4.66 19.66 -0.77
N GLN A 96 -3.86 20.64 -0.31
CA GLN A 96 -2.56 20.95 -0.92
C GLN A 96 -1.56 19.79 -0.80
N ILE A 97 -1.58 19.05 0.31
CA ILE A 97 -0.74 17.86 0.51
C ILE A 97 -1.25 16.74 -0.40
N GLU A 98 -2.55 16.49 -0.43
CA GLU A 98 -3.15 15.48 -1.31
C GLU A 98 -2.79 15.72 -2.78
N MET A 99 -2.85 16.97 -3.24
CA MET A 99 -2.45 17.32 -4.60
C MET A 99 -0.97 16.95 -4.88
N LYS A 100 -0.06 17.21 -3.93
CA LYS A 100 1.34 16.81 -4.06
C LYS A 100 1.53 15.29 -4.10
N VAL A 101 0.74 14.55 -3.32
CA VAL A 101 0.76 13.08 -3.35
C VAL A 101 0.30 12.58 -4.72
N VAL A 102 -0.78 13.13 -5.27
CA VAL A 102 -1.28 12.79 -6.61
C VAL A 102 -0.25 13.13 -7.69
N ASP A 103 0.42 14.27 -7.59
CA ASP A 103 1.49 14.66 -8.52
C ASP A 103 2.68 13.70 -8.42
N GLY A 104 3.07 13.28 -7.21
CA GLY A 104 4.09 12.26 -6.98
C GLY A 104 3.72 10.90 -7.59
N LEU A 105 2.45 10.48 -7.44
CA LEU A 105 1.94 9.25 -8.07
C LEU A 105 1.94 9.37 -9.60
N ARG A 106 1.61 10.54 -10.15
CA ARG A 106 1.66 10.77 -11.61
C ARG A 106 3.09 10.63 -12.12
N ILE A 107 4.06 11.23 -11.45
CA ILE A 107 5.48 11.12 -11.79
C ILE A 107 5.93 9.66 -11.68
N GLY A 108 5.61 8.98 -10.57
CA GLY A 108 5.91 7.56 -10.39
C GLY A 108 5.33 6.69 -11.50
N ASN A 109 4.08 6.93 -11.91
CA ASN A 109 3.45 6.22 -13.03
C ASN A 109 4.17 6.48 -14.36
N THR A 110 4.55 7.74 -14.63
CA THR A 110 5.30 8.07 -15.86
C THR A 110 6.69 7.42 -15.87
N THR A 111 7.39 7.39 -14.74
CA THR A 111 8.70 6.74 -14.63
C THR A 111 8.58 5.23 -14.74
N LEU A 112 7.53 4.62 -14.16
CA LEU A 112 7.26 3.19 -14.34
C LEU A 112 6.96 2.85 -15.80
N LYS A 113 6.20 3.69 -16.51
CA LYS A 113 5.97 3.52 -17.96
C LYS A 113 7.28 3.59 -18.75
N GLN A 114 8.10 4.61 -18.50
CA GLN A 114 9.41 4.72 -19.14
C GLN A 114 10.32 3.54 -18.83
N LEU A 115 10.31 3.04 -17.59
CA LEU A 115 11.08 1.86 -17.21
C LEU A 115 10.58 0.61 -17.93
N HIS A 116 9.26 0.47 -18.10
CA HIS A 116 8.65 -0.63 -18.85
C HIS A 116 8.94 -0.52 -20.35
N ASP A 117 8.97 0.69 -20.90
CA ASP A 117 9.36 0.94 -22.29
C ASP A 117 10.85 0.63 -22.53
N LEU A 118 11.71 0.89 -21.53
CA LEU A 118 13.14 0.52 -21.57
C LEU A 118 13.36 -0.99 -21.39
N LEU A 119 12.59 -1.65 -20.52
CA LEU A 119 12.45 -3.12 -20.46
C LEU A 119 11.63 -3.63 -21.66
N SER A 120 11.98 -3.15 -22.85
CA SER A 120 11.25 -3.45 -24.08
C SER A 120 11.18 -4.96 -24.28
N ILE A 121 10.03 -5.40 -24.78
CA ILE A 121 9.79 -6.78 -25.21
C ILE A 121 10.91 -7.26 -26.12
N ASP A 122 11.51 -6.37 -26.92
CA ASP A 122 12.62 -6.67 -27.82
C ASP A 122 13.89 -7.18 -27.09
N GLU A 123 14.23 -6.62 -25.91
CA GLU A 123 15.36 -7.14 -25.11
C GLU A 123 15.03 -8.50 -24.50
N ILE A 124 13.77 -8.70 -24.08
CA ILE A 124 13.30 -9.98 -23.54
C ILE A 124 13.25 -11.04 -24.64
N GLU A 125 12.76 -10.70 -25.83
CA GLU A 125 12.69 -11.57 -27.01
C GLU A 125 14.09 -11.95 -27.48
N LYS A 126 15.02 -11.00 -27.52
CA LYS A 126 16.43 -11.28 -27.85
C LYS A 126 17.09 -12.23 -26.83
N ILE A 127 16.86 -12.05 -25.54
CA ILE A 127 17.37 -12.98 -24.50
C ILE A 127 16.73 -14.36 -24.67
N MET A 128 15.45 -14.45 -25.01
CA MET A 128 14.77 -15.73 -25.26
C MET A 128 15.31 -16.42 -26.50
N ASP A 129 15.58 -15.69 -27.58
CA ASP A 129 16.18 -16.20 -28.81
C ASP A 129 17.62 -16.69 -28.57
N GLU A 130 18.46 -15.91 -27.87
CA GLU A 130 19.81 -16.31 -27.48
C GLU A 130 19.81 -17.56 -26.59
N THR A 131 18.83 -17.67 -25.68
CA THR A 131 18.64 -18.86 -24.84
C THR A 131 18.23 -20.07 -25.68
N ARG A 132 17.34 -19.88 -26.66
CA ARG A 132 16.88 -20.94 -27.56
C ARG A 132 18.01 -21.46 -28.45
N GLU A 133 18.81 -20.55 -29.01
CA GLU A 133 20.01 -20.90 -29.78
C GLU A 133 21.03 -21.65 -28.91
N GLY A 134 21.21 -21.23 -27.65
CA GLY A 134 22.06 -21.94 -26.68
C GLY A 134 21.59 -23.36 -26.40
N ILE A 135 20.27 -23.57 -26.25
CA ILE A 135 19.67 -24.91 -26.08
C ILE A 135 19.85 -25.76 -27.35
N GLU A 136 19.68 -25.18 -28.53
CA GLU A 136 19.89 -25.89 -29.81
C GLU A 136 21.35 -26.28 -30.00
N LYS A 137 22.30 -25.41 -29.68
CA LYS A 137 23.74 -25.74 -29.67
C LYS A 137 24.06 -26.83 -28.66
N GLN A 138 23.47 -26.80 -27.47
CA GLN A 138 23.65 -27.87 -26.50
C GLN A 138 23.13 -29.20 -27.05
N ARG A 139 21.97 -29.21 -27.70
CA ARG A 139 21.44 -30.42 -28.36
C ARG A 139 22.32 -30.92 -29.50
N GLU A 140 22.88 -30.02 -30.29
CA GLU A 140 23.83 -30.37 -31.36
C GLU A 140 25.12 -30.96 -30.77
N ILE A 141 25.62 -30.40 -29.66
CA ILE A 141 26.75 -30.97 -28.92
C ILE A 141 26.38 -32.35 -28.37
N ASP A 142 25.21 -32.50 -27.77
CA ASP A 142 24.73 -33.78 -27.23
C ASP A 142 24.54 -34.81 -28.35
N GLU A 143 24.06 -34.42 -29.53
CA GLU A 143 23.92 -35.29 -30.71
C GLU A 143 25.27 -35.68 -31.29
N ILE A 144 26.22 -34.75 -31.42
CA ILE A 144 27.58 -35.05 -31.87
C ILE A 144 28.25 -35.98 -30.86
N LEU A 145 28.19 -35.67 -29.56
CA LEU A 145 28.73 -36.51 -28.49
C LEU A 145 28.08 -37.90 -28.49
N SER A 146 26.77 -37.98 -28.64
CA SER A 146 26.05 -39.25 -28.77
C SER A 146 26.39 -39.99 -30.06
N SER A 147 26.71 -39.30 -31.15
CA SER A 147 27.13 -39.92 -32.42
C SER A 147 28.57 -40.44 -32.35
N THR A 148 29.46 -39.73 -31.65
CA THR A 148 30.81 -40.21 -31.34
C THR A 148 30.78 -41.35 -30.33
N LEU A 149 29.90 -41.28 -29.33
CA LEU A 149 29.67 -42.39 -28.40
C LEU A 149 29.02 -43.58 -29.11
N ALA A 150 28.06 -43.39 -30.03
CA ALA A 150 27.51 -44.48 -30.84
C ALA A 150 28.54 -45.11 -31.80
N ALA A 151 29.61 -44.39 -32.14
CA ALA A 151 30.75 -44.96 -32.87
C ALA A 151 31.68 -45.76 -31.95
N GLU A 152 31.78 -45.39 -30.66
CA GLU A 152 32.48 -46.13 -29.60
C GLU A 152 31.64 -47.28 -28.99
N ASP A 153 30.31 -47.25 -29.08
CA ASP A 153 29.37 -48.30 -28.65
C ASP A 153 29.34 -49.50 -29.61
N ASN A 154 30.31 -49.63 -30.52
CA ASN A 154 30.65 -50.91 -31.13
C ASN A 154 31.55 -51.74 -30.21
N ILE A 155 31.40 -51.59 -28.89
CA ILE A 155 31.82 -52.64 -27.97
C ILE A 155 30.64 -53.61 -27.96
N ASP A 156 30.78 -54.72 -28.70
CA ASP A 156 29.76 -55.75 -28.77
C ASP A 156 29.43 -56.22 -27.34
N GLU A 157 28.21 -55.94 -26.88
CA GLU A 157 27.79 -56.26 -25.51
C GLU A 157 27.92 -57.77 -25.21
N SER A 158 27.88 -58.63 -26.26
CA SER A 158 28.18 -60.05 -26.14
C SER A 158 29.64 -60.36 -25.80
N GLU A 159 30.60 -59.54 -26.26
CA GLU A 159 32.02 -59.72 -25.96
C GLU A 159 32.31 -59.36 -24.49
N ILE A 160 31.67 -58.30 -23.98
CA ILE A 160 31.70 -57.93 -22.55
C ILE A 160 31.05 -59.03 -21.69
N GLU A 161 29.88 -59.54 -22.08
CA GLU A 161 29.20 -60.64 -21.37
C GLU A 161 30.10 -61.88 -21.26
N THR A 162 30.80 -62.24 -22.34
CA THR A 162 31.72 -63.39 -22.32
C THR A 162 32.95 -63.17 -21.44
N GLU A 163 33.50 -61.94 -21.39
CA GLU A 163 34.63 -61.62 -20.53
C GLU A 163 34.21 -61.56 -19.05
N LEU A 164 32.99 -61.08 -18.77
CA LEU A 164 32.38 -61.08 -17.44
C LEU A 164 32.11 -62.50 -16.93
N ASP A 165 31.56 -63.38 -17.77
CA ASP A 165 31.34 -64.79 -17.44
C ASP A 165 32.66 -65.51 -17.17
N ALA A 166 33.71 -65.24 -17.95
CA ALA A 166 35.04 -65.79 -17.71
C ALA A 166 35.63 -65.32 -16.37
N LEU A 167 35.47 -64.04 -16.01
CA LEU A 167 35.91 -63.50 -14.72
C LEU A 167 35.12 -64.10 -13.55
N LEU A 168 33.81 -64.25 -13.69
CA LEU A 168 32.96 -64.90 -12.69
C LEU A 168 33.34 -66.37 -12.50
N GLU A 169 33.56 -67.13 -13.58
CA GLU A 169 34.03 -68.52 -13.47
C GLU A 169 35.40 -68.61 -12.79
N THR A 170 36.33 -67.68 -13.06
CA THR A 170 37.62 -67.65 -12.37
C THR A 170 37.49 -67.30 -10.88
N GLU A 171 36.63 -66.34 -10.49
CA GLU A 171 36.39 -66.03 -9.08
C GLU A 171 35.63 -67.15 -8.34
N ILE A 172 34.67 -67.81 -8.99
CA ILE A 172 33.92 -68.93 -8.40
C ILE A 172 34.83 -70.14 -8.19
N ASN A 173 35.78 -70.38 -9.10
CA ASN A 173 36.74 -71.49 -8.98
C ASN A 173 37.86 -71.20 -7.96
N GLU A 174 38.23 -69.93 -7.72
CA GLU A 174 39.18 -69.55 -6.66
C GLU A 174 38.54 -69.39 -5.27
N LYS A 175 37.23 -69.07 -5.17
CA LYS A 175 36.49 -68.88 -3.91
C LYS A 175 35.43 -69.94 -3.64
N ALA A 176 35.70 -71.21 -3.95
CA ALA A 176 34.87 -72.32 -3.48
C ALA A 176 35.39 -72.94 -2.16
N PRO A 177 35.02 -72.43 -0.97
CA PRO A 177 34.95 -73.25 0.23
C PRO A 177 33.60 -73.98 0.30
N GLU A 178 33.65 -75.28 0.63
CA GLU A 178 32.48 -76.15 0.82
C GLU A 178 31.46 -75.52 1.80
N ILE A 179 30.20 -75.38 1.37
CA ILE A 179 29.13 -74.77 2.16
C ILE A 179 28.38 -75.86 2.96
N PRO A 180 28.30 -75.79 4.31
CA PRO A 180 27.20 -76.39 5.04
C PRO A 180 26.03 -75.41 5.17
N GLN A 181 24.89 -75.80 4.60
CA GLN A 181 23.57 -75.21 4.77
C GLN A 181 23.19 -75.16 6.27
N ASN A 182 22.95 -73.98 6.84
CA ASN A 182 21.99 -73.72 7.95
C ASN A 182 22.32 -72.41 8.69
N VAL A 183 21.64 -71.29 8.38
CA VAL A 183 21.31 -70.25 9.38
C VAL A 183 20.00 -69.53 8.96
N ILE A 184 19.04 -69.48 9.88
CA ILE A 184 17.73 -68.79 9.78
C ILE A 184 17.90 -67.38 10.38
N LEU A 185 17.42 -66.33 9.72
CA LEU A 185 17.46 -64.94 10.21
C LEU A 185 16.12 -64.53 10.85
N PRO A 186 16.11 -63.76 11.97
CA PRO A 186 14.89 -63.33 12.67
C PRO A 186 14.30 -62.00 12.17
N ASP A 187 12.98 -61.83 12.34
CA ASP A 187 12.13 -60.78 11.73
C ASP A 187 11.92 -59.52 12.61
N VAL A 188 11.62 -58.37 11.99
CA VAL A 188 11.63 -57.02 12.60
C VAL A 188 10.23 -56.60 13.14
N PRO A 189 10.08 -56.07 14.37
CA PRO A 189 8.78 -55.71 14.95
C PRO A 189 8.06 -54.49 14.34
N THR A 190 6.73 -54.60 14.24
CA THR A 190 5.78 -53.61 13.69
C THR A 190 4.96 -52.99 14.82
N ASP A 191 5.02 -51.66 15.03
CA ASP A 191 3.92 -50.89 15.65
C ASP A 191 4.09 -49.37 15.49
N LEU A 192 3.08 -48.69 14.93
CA LEU A 192 2.96 -47.24 14.76
C LEU A 192 1.57 -46.80 15.30
N PRO A 193 1.46 -45.73 16.12
CA PRO A 193 0.19 -45.36 16.76
C PRO A 193 -0.70 -44.43 15.91
N GLU A 194 -2.03 -44.64 15.99
CA GLU A 194 -3.09 -43.95 15.24
C GLU A 194 -3.46 -42.55 15.76
N LYS A 195 -3.94 -41.68 14.84
CA LYS A 195 -4.30 -40.27 15.07
C LYS A 195 -5.83 -40.07 15.04
N ASN A 196 -6.39 -39.59 16.16
CA ASN A 196 -7.82 -39.41 16.40
C ASN A 196 -8.40 -38.15 15.68
N LYS A 197 -9.63 -38.25 15.16
CA LYS A 197 -10.36 -37.21 14.41
C LYS A 197 -11.62 -36.80 15.17
N ASP A 198 -11.76 -35.51 15.52
CA ASP A 198 -13.07 -34.91 15.83
C ASP A 198 -13.29 -33.65 15.00
N ARG A 199 -14.40 -33.62 14.25
CA ARG A 199 -14.93 -32.45 13.50
C ARG A 199 -16.36 -32.19 13.97
N THR A 200 -16.57 -31.11 14.71
CA THR A 200 -17.90 -30.59 15.05
C THR A 200 -18.50 -29.87 13.84
N LYS A 201 -19.76 -30.18 13.49
CA LYS A 201 -20.56 -29.49 12.46
C LYS A 201 -21.62 -28.63 13.14
N GLU A 202 -21.56 -27.31 12.95
CA GLU A 202 -22.68 -26.40 13.20
C GLU A 202 -23.49 -26.21 11.91
N LYS A 203 -24.83 -26.23 12.01
CA LYS A 203 -25.76 -25.75 10.98
C LYS A 203 -26.89 -24.93 11.63
N ILE A 204 -27.14 -23.79 11.01
CA ILE A 204 -28.07 -22.70 11.35
C ILE A 204 -29.49 -23.01 10.84
N GLN A 205 -30.55 -22.62 11.56
CA GLN A 205 -31.70 -21.78 11.09
C GLN A 205 -32.89 -21.77 12.08
N GLU A 206 -33.37 -20.57 12.41
CA GLU A 206 -34.69 -20.23 13.01
C GLU A 206 -35.82 -20.33 11.95
N PRO A 207 -37.10 -19.89 12.17
CA PRO A 207 -37.86 -19.50 13.39
C PRO A 207 -39.26 -20.17 13.46
N ILE A 208 -40.09 -19.83 14.46
CA ILE A 208 -41.50 -19.35 14.34
C ILE A 208 -42.22 -19.45 15.71
N ALA A 209 -43.00 -18.40 15.98
CA ALA A 209 -43.79 -18.11 17.17
C ALA A 209 -44.87 -19.13 17.54
N ILE A 210 -45.34 -19.11 18.78
CA ILE A 210 -46.68 -18.62 19.19
C ILE A 210 -46.88 -18.83 20.70
N THR A 211 -47.50 -17.82 21.29
CA THR A 211 -48.09 -17.67 22.63
C THR A 211 -48.97 -18.83 23.10
N ALA A 212 -48.89 -19.14 24.40
CA ALA A 212 -50.05 -19.40 25.28
C ALA A 212 -49.60 -19.28 26.74
#